data_AF-A0A917UDZ0-F1
#
_entry.id   AF-A0A917UDZ0-F1
#
_cell.length_a   1.000
_cell.length_b   1.000
_cell.length_c   1.000
_cell.angle_alpha   90.00
_cell.angle_beta   90.00
_cell.angle_gamma   90.00
#
_symmetry.space_group_name_H-M   'P 1'
#
loop_
_entity.id
_entity.type
_entity.pdbx_description
1 polymer ?
#
loop_
_entity_poly.entity_id
_entity_poly.type
_entity_poly.pdbx_seq_one_letter_code
_entity_poly.pdbx_strand_id
1 'polypeptide(L)'
;MDSVTLLVNVVTLLLSTTAIGVTLLLTLRQIRLMNNSNQLPLVLDLFRECRSAEFVHSEERLWADLASGAGADQGISGLEQPIRDDVYRVCAFYQMLAYLVAFRVVDEDLVFLATHYRLLRTWEVVRP
;
A
#
# COMPACT_ATOMS: atom_id res chain seq x y z
N MET A 1 63.68 -0.48 -5.02
CA MET A 1 62.62 -0.91 -4.09
C MET A 1 61.37 -0.05 -4.26
N ASP A 2 61.52 1.22 -4.63
CA ASP A 2 60.41 2.19 -4.73
C ASP A 2 59.35 1.87 -5.80
N SER A 3 59.73 1.37 -6.97
CA SER A 3 58.78 1.08 -8.07
C SER A 3 57.81 -0.07 -7.75
N VAL A 4 58.27 -1.07 -6.98
CA VAL A 4 57.44 -2.21 -6.57
C VAL A 4 56.41 -1.75 -5.55
N THR A 5 56.81 -0.94 -4.57
CA THR A 5 55.90 -0.37 -3.58
C THR A 5 54.86 0.54 -4.22
N LEU A 6 55.25 1.34 -5.23
CA LEU A 6 54.33 2.20 -5.98
C LEU A 6 53.27 1.37 -6.72
N LEU A 7 53.68 0.30 -7.40
CA LEU A 7 52.78 -0.62 -8.11
C LEU A 7 51.76 -1.27 -7.16
N VAL A 8 52.23 -1.76 -6.01
CA VAL A 8 51.36 -2.35 -4.99
C VAL A 8 50.35 -1.33 -4.48
N ASN A 9 50.77 -0.11 -4.16
CA ASN A 9 49.87 0.95 -3.68
C ASN A 9 48.78 1.31 -4.70
N VAL A 10 49.14 1.40 -5.99
CA VAL A 10 48.16 1.67 -7.06
C VAL A 10 47.15 0.53 -7.16
N VAL A 11 47.61 -0.72 -7.13
CA VAL A 11 46.72 -1.89 -7.19
C VAL A 11 45.78 -1.92 -5.99
N THR A 12 46.30 -1.68 -4.78
CA THR A 12 45.49 -1.61 -3.56
C THR A 12 44.44 -0.50 -3.66
N LEU A 13 44.82 0.69 -4.12
CA LEU A 13 43.90 1.82 -4.28
C LEU A 13 42.77 1.51 -5.27
N LEU A 14 43.11 0.92 -6.41
CA LEU A 14 42.11 0.49 -7.40
C LEU A 14 41.18 -0.57 -6.83
N LEU A 15 41.72 -1.57 -6.11
CA LEU A 15 40.92 -2.63 -5.50
C LEU A 15 39.94 -2.06 -4.47
N SER A 16 40.42 -1.16 -3.58
CA SER A 16 39.58 -0.49 -2.58
C SER A 16 38.49 0.36 -3.22
N THR A 17 38.82 1.11 -4.28
CA THR A 17 37.84 1.96 -4.98
C THR A 17 36.76 1.12 -5.66
N THR A 18 37.16 0.03 -6.32
CA THR A 18 36.21 -0.89 -6.97
C THR A 18 35.32 -1.57 -5.94
N ALA A 19 35.90 -1.99 -4.80
CA ALA A 19 35.14 -2.60 -3.71
C ALA A 19 34.05 -1.67 -3.19
N ILE A 20 34.38 -0.39 -2.95
CA ILE A 20 33.40 0.61 -2.51
C ILE A 20 32.29 0.79 -3.54
N GLY A 21 32.64 0.86 -4.84
CA GLY A 21 31.65 0.97 -5.92
C GLY A 21 30.71 -0.23 -5.96
N VAL A 22 31.24 -1.45 -5.86
CA VAL A 22 30.44 -2.68 -5.83
C VAL A 22 29.55 -2.72 -4.59
N THR A 23 30.09 -2.39 -3.41
CA THR A 23 29.31 -2.32 -2.17
C THR A 23 28.16 -1.34 -2.30
N LEU A 24 28.39 -0.13 -2.82
CA LEU A 24 27.34 0.86 -3.02
C LEU A 24 26.24 0.35 -3.96
N LEU A 25 26.61 -0.27 -5.09
CA LEU A 25 25.65 -0.86 -6.02
C LEU A 25 24.83 -1.98 -5.39
N LEU A 26 25.47 -2.84 -4.59
CA LEU A 26 24.79 -3.93 -3.88
C LEU A 26 23.85 -3.39 -2.80
N THR A 27 24.26 -2.38 -2.03
CA THR A 27 23.40 -1.74 -1.03
C THR A 27 22.19 -1.08 -1.68
N LEU A 28 22.36 -0.37 -2.80
CA LEU A 28 21.22 0.21 -3.53
C LEU A 28 20.26 -0.86 -4.05
N ARG A 29 20.78 -1.98 -4.55
CA ARG A 29 19.95 -3.13 -4.95
C ARG A 29 19.26 -3.78 -3.76
N GLN A 30 19.96 -3.94 -2.64
CA GLN A 30 19.40 -4.50 -1.41
C GLN A 30 18.29 -3.62 -0.86
N ILE A 31 18.43 -2.29 -0.85
CA ILE A 31 17.38 -1.36 -0.41
C ILE A 31 16.13 -1.53 -1.28
N ARG A 32 16.29 -1.63 -2.61
CA ARG A 32 15.15 -1.86 -3.51
C ARG A 32 14.47 -3.22 -3.27
N LEU A 33 15.24 -4.28 -3.00
CA LEU A 33 14.69 -5.62 -2.73
C LEU A 33 14.05 -5.71 -1.34
N MET A 34 14.64 -5.06 -0.34
CA MET A 34 14.18 -5.09 1.05
C MET A 34 12.88 -4.31 1.22
N ASN A 35 12.64 -3.29 0.39
CA ASN A 35 11.33 -2.65 0.31
C ASN A 35 10.21 -3.67 0.03
N ASN A 36 10.44 -4.73 -0.75
CA ASN A 36 9.40 -5.72 -1.05
C ASN A 36 9.19 -6.73 0.10
N SER A 37 10.23 -7.05 0.87
CA SER A 37 10.13 -8.07 1.94
C SER A 37 9.33 -7.61 3.16
N ASN A 38 9.33 -6.31 3.49
CA ASN A 38 8.55 -5.80 4.62
C ASN A 38 7.08 -5.52 4.30
N GLN A 39 6.71 -5.47 3.02
CA GLN A 39 5.36 -5.10 2.59
C GLN A 39 4.40 -6.28 2.55
N LEU A 40 4.91 -7.49 2.31
CA LEU A 40 4.11 -8.71 2.16
C LEU A 40 3.18 -9.00 3.36
N PRO A 41 3.62 -8.95 4.63
CA PRO A 41 2.75 -9.20 5.77
C PRO A 41 1.60 -8.18 5.86
N LEU A 42 1.91 -6.89 5.69
CA LEU A 42 0.94 -5.80 5.75
C LEU A 42 -0.11 -5.93 4.64
N VAL A 43 0.35 -6.23 3.43
CA VAL A 43 -0.52 -6.54 2.29
C VAL A 43 -1.44 -7.72 2.61
N LEU A 44 -0.92 -8.82 3.14
CA LEU A 44 -1.71 -10.00 3.48
C LEU A 44 -2.77 -9.70 4.54
N ASP A 45 -2.46 -8.87 5.54
CA ASP A 45 -3.40 -8.45 6.57
C ASP A 45 -4.53 -7.58 6.00
N LEU A 46 -4.22 -6.65 5.09
CA LEU A 46 -5.22 -5.84 4.40
C LEU A 46 -6.15 -6.71 3.53
N PHE A 47 -5.56 -7.65 2.81
CA PHE A 47 -6.31 -8.63 2.03
C PHE A 47 -7.15 -9.56 2.88
N ARG A 48 -6.73 -9.83 4.12
CA ARG A 48 -7.49 -10.65 5.07
C ARG A 48 -8.72 -9.89 5.54
N GLU A 49 -8.60 -8.61 5.89
CA GLU A 49 -9.75 -7.79 6.30
C GLU A 49 -10.76 -7.64 5.17
N CYS A 50 -10.29 -7.31 3.96
CA CYS A 50 -11.11 -7.16 2.76
C CYS A 50 -11.89 -8.43 2.38
N ARG A 51 -11.33 -9.61 2.71
CA ARG A 51 -11.94 -10.92 2.49
C ARG A 51 -12.71 -11.45 3.70
N SER A 52 -12.73 -10.71 4.82
CA SER A 52 -13.49 -11.12 5.99
C SER A 52 -14.99 -11.10 5.65
N ALA A 53 -15.73 -12.09 6.15
CA ALA A 53 -17.16 -12.16 5.93
C ALA A 53 -17.84 -10.87 6.44
N GLU A 54 -17.41 -10.36 7.59
CA GLU A 54 -17.96 -9.17 8.20
C GLU A 54 -17.78 -7.93 7.30
N PHE A 55 -16.60 -7.75 6.70
CA PHE A 55 -16.36 -6.65 5.77
C PHE A 55 -17.19 -6.77 4.50
N VAL A 56 -17.24 -7.98 3.91
CA VAL A 56 -18.06 -8.24 2.71
C VAL A 56 -19.54 -7.97 2.98
N HIS A 57 -20.09 -8.43 4.11
CA HIS A 57 -21.49 -8.16 4.46
C HIS A 57 -21.76 -6.67 4.73
N SER A 58 -20.79 -5.95 5.31
CA SER A 58 -20.92 -4.50 5.54
C SER A 58 -20.94 -3.74 4.21
N GLU A 59 -20.09 -4.15 3.26
CA GLU A 59 -20.04 -3.54 1.92
C GLU A 59 -21.30 -3.85 1.10
N GLU A 60 -21.80 -5.08 1.14
CA GLU A 60 -23.04 -5.45 0.46
C GLU A 60 -24.26 -4.71 1.02
N ARG A 61 -24.36 -4.59 2.35
CA ARG A 61 -25.42 -3.79 3.00
C ARG A 61 -25.32 -2.32 2.63
N LEU A 62 -24.12 -1.76 2.68
CA LEU A 62 -23.85 -0.39 2.26
C LEU A 62 -24.32 -0.14 0.82
N TRP A 63 -23.98 -1.03 -0.12
CA TRP A 63 -24.40 -0.91 -1.52
C TRP A 63 -25.91 -1.05 -1.71
N ALA A 64 -26.59 -1.86 -0.89
CA ALA A 64 -28.04 -2.02 -0.96
C ALA A 64 -28.79 -0.83 -0.36
N ASP A 65 -28.39 -0.40 0.84
CA ASP A 65 -29.13 0.57 1.63
C ASP A 65 -28.99 1.99 1.08
N LEU A 66 -27.77 2.42 0.72
CA LEU A 66 -27.56 3.76 0.17
C LEU A 66 -28.07 3.90 -1.27
N ALA A 67 -28.04 2.82 -2.08
CA ALA A 67 -28.64 2.84 -3.41
C ALA A 67 -30.18 3.03 -3.37
N SER A 68 -30.81 2.73 -2.24
CA SER A 68 -32.25 2.96 -2.04
C SER A 68 -32.61 4.41 -1.68
N GLY A 69 -31.62 5.30 -1.52
CA GLY A 69 -31.82 6.72 -1.22
C GLY A 69 -31.92 7.03 0.28
N ALA A 70 -31.52 6.11 1.15
CA ALA A 70 -31.56 6.32 2.60
C ALA A 70 -30.60 7.46 3.04
N GLY A 71 -31.15 8.61 3.45
CA GLY A 71 -30.44 9.64 4.21
C GLY A 71 -29.39 10.47 3.47
N ALA A 72 -29.45 10.54 2.13
CA ALA A 72 -28.49 11.28 1.30
C ALA A 72 -28.44 12.80 1.61
N ASP A 73 -29.53 13.37 2.13
CA ASP A 73 -29.69 14.83 2.30
C ASP A 73 -28.80 15.46 3.38
N GLN A 74 -28.27 14.67 4.31
CA GLN A 74 -27.46 15.16 5.44
C GLN A 74 -26.01 14.62 5.43
N GLY A 75 -25.61 13.98 4.34
CA GLY A 75 -24.33 13.28 4.23
C GLY A 75 -24.19 12.15 5.25
N ILE A 76 -22.96 11.65 5.42
CA ILE A 76 -22.66 10.46 6.25
C ILE A 76 -23.10 10.64 7.72
N SER A 77 -23.02 11.87 8.25
CA SER A 77 -23.40 12.18 9.63
C SER A 77 -24.91 12.10 9.90
N GLY A 78 -25.74 12.14 8.84
CA GLY A 78 -27.19 12.02 8.93
C GLY A 78 -27.73 10.60 8.85
N LEU A 79 -26.89 9.62 8.51
CA LEU A 79 -27.33 8.22 8.32
C LEU A 79 -27.70 7.56 9.64
N GLU A 80 -28.76 6.76 9.67
CA GLU A 80 -29.11 5.99 10.87
C GLU A 80 -28.13 4.81 11.10
N GLN A 81 -28.03 4.33 12.34
CA GLN A 81 -27.39 3.05 12.60
C GLN A 81 -28.30 1.92 12.10
N PRO A 82 -27.76 0.82 11.53
CA PRO A 82 -26.34 0.47 11.45
C PRO A 82 -25.61 0.99 10.19
N ILE A 83 -26.31 1.62 9.25
CA ILE A 83 -25.76 2.03 7.93
C ILE A 83 -24.56 2.95 8.10
N ARG A 84 -24.63 3.89 9.05
CA ARG A 84 -23.52 4.80 9.38
C ARG A 84 -22.24 4.04 9.75
N ASP A 85 -22.35 2.97 10.51
CA ASP A 85 -21.18 2.19 10.97
C ASP A 85 -20.56 1.41 9.81
N ASP A 86 -21.40 0.90 8.90
CA ASP A 86 -20.95 0.23 7.68
C ASP A 86 -20.23 1.20 6.74
N VAL A 87 -20.75 2.43 6.57
CA VAL A 87 -20.06 3.49 5.81
C VAL A 87 -18.69 3.78 6.41
N TYR A 88 -18.62 4.01 7.72
CA TYR A 88 -17.33 4.30 8.37
C TYR A 88 -16.35 3.15 8.19
N ARG A 89 -16.78 1.90 8.37
CA ARG A 89 -15.91 0.74 8.21
C ARG A 89 -15.35 0.63 6.78
N VAL A 90 -16.23 0.70 5.78
CA VAL A 90 -15.85 0.49 4.38
C VAL A 90 -15.04 1.68 3.85
N CYS A 91 -15.49 2.92 4.09
CA CYS A 91 -14.78 4.11 3.64
C CYS A 91 -13.43 4.29 4.35
N ALA A 92 -13.34 4.02 5.66
CA ALA A 92 -12.07 4.10 6.37
C ALA A 92 -11.07 3.05 5.86
N PHE A 93 -11.52 1.85 5.49
CA PHE A 93 -10.68 0.84 4.87
C PHE A 93 -10.08 1.33 3.54
N TYR A 94 -10.90 1.87 2.63
CA TYR A 94 -10.41 2.41 1.36
C TYR A 94 -9.52 3.65 1.54
N GLN A 95 -9.82 4.50 2.52
CA GLN A 95 -8.96 5.64 2.87
C GLN A 95 -7.59 5.18 3.41
N MET A 96 -7.56 4.14 4.24
CA MET A 96 -6.32 3.54 4.72
C MET A 96 -5.50 2.97 3.56
N LEU A 97 -6.13 2.27 2.60
CA LEU A 97 -5.45 1.81 1.40
C LEU A 97 -4.86 2.98 0.59
N ALA A 98 -5.60 4.06 0.42
CA ALA A 98 -5.12 5.25 -0.28
C ALA A 98 -3.90 5.87 0.43
N TYR A 99 -3.87 5.91 1.77
CA TYR A 99 -2.69 6.37 2.51
C TYR A 99 -1.48 5.48 2.30
N LEU A 100 -1.67 4.16 2.32
CA LEU A 100 -0.57 3.22 2.12
C LEU A 100 0.04 3.34 0.72
N VAL A 101 -0.78 3.55 -0.31
CA VAL A 101 -0.32 3.83 -1.67
C VAL A 101 0.37 5.20 -1.73
N ALA A 102 -0.23 6.24 -1.17
CA ALA A 102 0.31 7.61 -1.18
C ALA A 102 1.69 7.70 -0.50
N PHE A 103 1.90 6.96 0.60
CA PHE A 103 3.19 6.89 1.29
C PHE A 103 4.16 5.86 0.68
N ARG A 104 3.80 5.21 -0.44
CA ARG A 104 4.57 4.15 -1.10
C ARG A 104 4.92 2.98 -0.19
N VAL A 105 4.04 2.72 0.78
CA VAL A 105 4.12 1.56 1.68
C VAL A 105 3.62 0.30 0.96
N VAL A 106 2.71 0.43 0.00
CA VAL A 106 2.26 -0.67 -0.85
C VAL A 106 2.30 -0.24 -2.31
N ASP A 107 2.61 -1.19 -3.19
CA ASP A 107 2.54 -1.00 -4.64
C ASP A 107 1.10 -0.69 -5.09
N GLU A 108 0.93 0.39 -5.86
CA GLU A 108 -0.36 0.83 -6.37
C GLU A 108 -1.03 -0.22 -7.24
N ASP A 109 -0.26 -0.89 -8.12
CA ASP A 109 -0.79 -1.88 -9.05
C ASP A 109 -1.38 -3.08 -8.31
N LEU A 110 -0.74 -3.45 -7.19
CA LEU A 110 -1.19 -4.56 -6.34
C LEU A 110 -2.53 -4.24 -5.65
N VAL A 111 -2.67 -3.05 -5.10
CA VAL A 111 -3.91 -2.60 -4.44
C VAL A 111 -5.02 -2.43 -5.47
N PHE A 112 -4.70 -1.82 -6.61
CA PHE A 112 -5.66 -1.54 -7.66
C PHE A 112 -6.22 -2.83 -8.25
N LEU A 113 -5.38 -3.80 -8.62
CA LEU A 113 -5.82 -5.09 -9.18
C LEU A 113 -6.84 -5.80 -8.30
N ALA A 114 -6.67 -5.68 -6.98
CA ALA A 114 -7.49 -6.35 -6.00
C ALA A 114 -8.81 -5.65 -5.65
N THR A 115 -8.80 -4.32 -5.65
CA THR A 115 -9.85 -3.52 -5.03
C THR A 115 -10.57 -2.61 -6.01
N HIS A 116 -10.08 -2.44 -7.23
CA HIS A 116 -10.57 -1.47 -8.20
C HIS A 116 -12.10 -1.49 -8.36
N TYR A 117 -12.68 -2.66 -8.66
CA TYR A 117 -14.12 -2.80 -8.85
C TYR A 117 -14.90 -2.39 -7.59
N ARG A 118 -14.48 -2.86 -6.42
CA ARG A 118 -15.18 -2.64 -5.15
C ARG A 118 -15.05 -1.19 -4.68
N LEU A 119 -13.88 -0.59 -4.89
CA LEU A 119 -13.61 0.83 -4.61
C LEU A 119 -14.50 1.72 -5.46
N LEU A 120 -14.54 1.50 -6.78
CA LEU A 120 -15.37 2.29 -7.69
C LEU A 120 -16.86 2.14 -7.35
N ARG A 121 -17.33 0.90 -7.14
CA ARG A 121 -18.73 0.65 -6.78
C ARG A 121 -19.11 1.31 -5.46
N THR A 122 -18.23 1.26 -4.47
CA THR A 122 -18.44 1.95 -3.19
C THR A 122 -18.51 3.47 -3.39
N TRP A 123 -17.60 4.03 -4.19
CA TRP A 123 -17.60 5.45 -4.49
C TRP A 123 -18.87 5.91 -5.22
N GLU A 124 -19.37 5.12 -6.17
CA GLU A 124 -20.61 5.42 -6.90
C GLU A 124 -21.83 5.56 -5.98
N VAL A 125 -21.85 4.80 -4.89
CA VAL A 125 -22.94 4.77 -3.91
C VAL A 125 -22.77 5.84 -2.83
N VAL A 126 -21.53 6.13 -2.40
CA VAL A 126 -21.25 7.03 -1.26
C VAL A 126 -21.06 8.49 -1.70
N ARG A 127 -20.69 8.74 -2.96
CA ARG A 127 -20.47 10.11 -3.43
C ARG A 127 -21.73 10.98 -3.27
N PRO A 128 -21.58 12.28 -2.95
CA PRO A 128 -22.69 13.22 -2.95
C PRO A 128 -23.38 13.36 -4.32
#